data_AF-A0A0Q9QJK0-F1
#
_entry.id   AF-A0A0Q9QJK0-F1
#
_cell.length_a   1.000
_cell.length_b   1.000
_cell.length_c   1.000
_cell.angle_alpha   90.00
_cell.angle_beta   90.00
_cell.angle_gamma   90.00
#
_symmetry.space_group_name_H-M   'P 1'
#
loop_
_entity.id
_entity.type
_entity.pdbx_description
1 polymer ?
#
loop_
_entity_poly.entity_id
_entity_poly.type
_entity_poly.pdbx_seq_one_letter_code
_entity_poly.pdbx_strand_id
1 'polypeptide(L)'
;MRPLATLLVVVLGCSLLGGCFREDPTVVAFLVSDGARELEPRVDVEAFEARVEATCEECAVRVYDAEGDATTQAEQAVEALRDSADVIVLDPVDVEDAEALVGGGEDEVPVVAHTALVPGADWFVGLAEPLASSDAGPPADSDLEAARQVLAGQRRSMLHVPATAMSEQAADVAVGVLADEEPEGAEDFEGVPSWLHTAAEVRLAGLTDVLVREGAFTLDELCDGSTARRCEQLGFV
;
A
#
# COMPACT_ATOMS: atom_id res chain seq x y z
N MET A 1 -47.69 72.27 5.18
CA MET A 1 -47.94 71.93 6.59
C MET A 1 -48.85 70.70 6.67
N ARG A 2 -48.25 69.52 6.87
CA ARG A 2 -48.66 68.42 7.77
C ARG A 2 -47.70 67.24 7.54
N PRO A 3 -47.05 66.71 8.58
CA PRO A 3 -45.93 65.77 8.47
C PRO A 3 -46.43 64.31 8.52
N LEU A 4 -45.73 63.37 7.87
CA LEU A 4 -46.00 61.95 8.10
C LEU A 4 -44.71 61.12 8.11
N ALA A 5 -44.37 60.70 9.33
CA ALA A 5 -43.84 59.41 9.74
C ALA A 5 -42.59 58.85 9.04
N THR A 6 -41.48 59.02 9.75
CA THR A 6 -40.29 58.17 9.84
C THR A 6 -40.61 56.67 9.74
N LEU A 7 -40.05 55.98 8.74
CA LEU A 7 -39.88 54.52 8.75
C LEU A 7 -38.39 54.22 8.90
N LEU A 8 -37.97 53.91 10.12
CA LEU A 8 -36.64 53.42 10.45
C LEU A 8 -36.60 51.92 10.08
N VAL A 9 -36.00 51.57 8.95
CA VAL A 9 -35.71 50.18 8.60
C VAL A 9 -34.44 49.76 9.32
N VAL A 10 -34.59 49.01 10.41
CA VAL A 10 -33.49 48.25 11.04
C VAL A 10 -33.26 47.02 10.18
N VAL A 11 -32.22 47.04 9.34
CA VAL A 11 -31.71 45.83 8.69
C VAL A 11 -30.95 45.05 9.76
N LEU A 12 -31.68 44.12 10.38
CA LEU A 12 -31.16 43.11 11.29
C LEU A 12 -30.22 42.19 10.50
N GLY A 13 -29.00 42.02 10.97
CA GLY A 13 -28.00 41.17 10.33
C GLY A 13 -28.44 39.71 10.23
N CYS A 14 -28.32 39.16 9.02
CA CYS A 14 -27.99 37.76 8.81
C CYS A 14 -26.56 37.74 8.28
N SER A 15 -25.59 37.72 9.19
CA SER A 15 -24.29 37.14 8.89
C SER A 15 -24.57 35.73 8.41
N LEU A 16 -24.40 35.48 7.12
CA LEU A 16 -24.47 34.14 6.56
C LEU A 16 -23.36 33.33 7.23
N LEU A 17 -23.83 32.48 8.14
CA LEU A 17 -23.15 31.34 8.72
C LEU A 17 -22.31 30.67 7.64
N GLY A 18 -21.06 30.35 8.01
CA GLY A 18 -20.20 29.51 7.21
C GLY A 18 -20.96 28.28 6.76
N GLY A 19 -20.96 28.06 5.44
CA GLY A 19 -21.16 26.72 4.94
C GLY A 19 -20.08 25.87 5.57
N CYS A 20 -20.48 24.95 6.44
CA CYS A 20 -19.70 23.74 6.61
C CYS A 20 -19.75 23.03 5.26
N PHE A 21 -18.88 23.42 4.32
CA PHE A 21 -18.35 22.45 3.38
C PHE A 21 -17.54 21.51 4.26
N ARG A 22 -18.20 20.48 4.78
CA ARG A 22 -17.50 19.22 4.96
C ARG A 22 -17.47 18.68 3.54
N GLU A 23 -16.46 19.07 2.78
CA GLU A 23 -16.01 18.27 1.66
C GLU A 23 -15.76 16.89 2.28
N ASP A 24 -16.57 15.91 1.90
CA ASP A 24 -16.34 14.54 2.34
C ASP A 24 -14.92 14.17 1.88
N PRO A 25 -14.08 13.58 2.75
CA PRO A 25 -12.69 13.32 2.41
C PRO A 25 -12.65 12.35 1.22
N THR A 26 -11.68 12.54 0.33
CA THR A 26 -11.41 11.60 -0.76
C THR A 26 -11.00 10.26 -0.18
N VAL A 27 -11.71 9.18 -0.52
CA VAL A 27 -11.53 7.87 0.10
C VAL A 27 -10.65 6.98 -0.77
N VAL A 28 -9.51 6.58 -0.22
CA VAL A 28 -8.66 5.52 -0.78
C VAL A 28 -9.01 4.22 -0.07
N ALA A 29 -9.69 3.30 -0.73
CA ALA A 29 -9.96 1.98 -0.17
C ALA A 29 -8.78 1.05 -0.42
N PHE A 30 -8.16 0.53 0.63
CA PHE A 30 -7.08 -0.45 0.53
C PHE A 30 -7.59 -1.82 0.97
N LEU A 31 -7.85 -2.71 0.02
CA LEU A 31 -8.27 -4.08 0.27
C LEU A 31 -7.02 -4.96 0.33
N VAL A 32 -6.72 -5.49 1.52
CA VAL A 32 -5.56 -6.35 1.76
C VAL A 32 -5.99 -7.82 1.85
N SER A 33 -5.15 -8.71 1.31
CA SER A 33 -5.47 -10.13 1.28
C SER A 33 -5.42 -10.79 2.66
N ASP A 34 -4.42 -10.46 3.48
CA ASP A 34 -4.26 -10.89 4.87
C ASP A 34 -3.30 -9.92 5.58
N GLY A 35 -3.87 -8.92 6.26
CA GLY A 35 -3.13 -7.85 6.93
C GLY A 35 -2.45 -8.29 8.23
N ALA A 36 -2.82 -9.45 8.78
CA ALA A 36 -2.33 -9.94 10.08
C ALA A 36 -1.04 -10.77 10.00
N ARG A 37 -0.48 -11.00 8.81
CA ARG A 37 0.83 -11.67 8.65
C ARG A 37 1.97 -10.70 8.97
N GLU A 38 2.10 -10.37 10.26
CA GLU A 38 3.06 -9.38 10.82
C GLU A 38 4.53 -9.64 10.47
N LEU A 39 4.89 -10.87 10.09
CA LEU A 39 6.29 -11.29 10.01
C LEU A 39 6.84 -11.25 8.56
N GLU A 40 6.01 -11.40 7.51
CA GLU A 40 6.37 -11.14 6.10
C GLU A 40 5.21 -10.41 5.40
N PRO A 41 5.07 -9.09 5.59
CA PRO A 41 4.02 -8.33 4.94
C PRO A 41 4.20 -8.41 3.41
N ARG A 42 3.22 -8.98 2.70
CA ARG A 42 3.14 -8.82 1.23
C ARG A 42 2.86 -7.37 0.84
N VAL A 43 2.25 -6.64 1.76
CA VAL A 43 1.86 -5.24 1.67
C VAL A 43 2.26 -4.54 2.96
N ASP A 44 2.77 -3.33 2.87
CA ASP A 44 3.09 -2.48 4.02
C ASP A 44 2.00 -1.43 4.18
N VAL A 45 1.01 -1.75 5.03
CA VAL A 45 -0.16 -0.87 5.25
C VAL A 45 0.25 0.44 5.94
N GLU A 46 1.17 0.38 6.90
CA GLU A 46 1.63 1.59 7.61
C GLU A 46 2.36 2.53 6.66
N ALA A 47 3.26 2.01 5.82
CA ALA A 47 3.95 2.83 4.83
C ALA A 47 2.99 3.39 3.78
N PHE A 48 1.99 2.60 3.34
CA PHE A 48 0.94 3.08 2.44
C PHE A 48 0.18 4.26 3.05
N GLU A 49 -0.37 4.09 4.26
CA GLU A 49 -1.13 5.13 4.95
C GLU A 49 -0.30 6.40 5.17
N ALA A 50 0.94 6.24 5.63
CA ALA A 50 1.86 7.36 5.84
C ALA A 50 2.19 8.08 4.53
N ARG A 51 2.33 7.34 3.42
CA ARG A 51 2.62 7.92 2.10
C ARG A 51 1.43 8.69 1.53
N VAL A 52 0.21 8.15 1.69
CA VAL A 52 -1.03 8.88 1.31
C VAL A 52 -1.15 10.16 2.14
N GLU A 53 -1.01 10.09 3.46
CA GLU A 53 -1.11 11.27 4.36
C GLU A 53 -0.06 12.35 4.01
N ALA A 54 1.16 11.94 3.66
CA ALA A 54 2.23 12.86 3.29
C ALA A 54 1.99 13.56 1.94
N THR A 55 1.15 12.99 1.08
CA THR A 55 0.94 13.47 -0.30
C THR A 55 -0.42 14.15 -0.48
N CYS A 56 -1.45 13.68 0.22
CA CYS A 56 -2.84 14.15 0.13
C CYS A 56 -3.44 14.34 1.53
N GLU A 57 -3.43 15.57 2.04
CA GLU A 57 -3.93 15.90 3.39
C GLU A 57 -5.45 15.72 3.54
N GLU A 58 -6.20 15.72 2.44
CA GLU A 58 -7.66 15.53 2.41
C GLU A 58 -8.09 14.07 2.18
N CYS A 59 -7.15 13.20 1.83
CA CYS A 59 -7.41 11.79 1.59
C CYS A 59 -7.58 11.03 2.91
N ALA A 60 -8.54 10.12 2.96
CA ALA A 60 -8.73 9.17 4.04
C ALA A 60 -8.53 7.76 3.51
N VAL A 61 -7.55 7.04 4.05
CA VAL A 61 -7.38 5.62 3.76
C VAL A 61 -8.37 4.80 4.59
N ARG A 62 -9.05 3.84 3.94
CA ARG A 62 -9.85 2.81 4.62
C ARG A 62 -9.31 1.44 4.27
N VAL A 63 -8.78 0.76 5.28
CA VAL A 63 -8.21 -0.58 5.13
C VAL A 63 -9.29 -1.64 5.39
N TYR A 64 -9.40 -2.59 4.48
CA TYR A 64 -10.26 -3.77 4.59
C TYR A 64 -9.39 -5.03 4.54
N ASP A 65 -9.38 -5.81 5.62
CA ASP A 65 -8.60 -7.05 5.72
C ASP A 65 -9.48 -8.27 5.43
N ALA A 66 -9.17 -8.99 4.36
CA ALA A 66 -9.93 -10.16 3.94
C ALA A 66 -9.60 -11.44 4.73
N GLU A 67 -8.58 -11.42 5.60
CA GLU A 67 -8.17 -12.57 6.42
C GLU A 67 -7.90 -13.86 5.60
N GLY A 68 -7.48 -13.68 4.34
CA GLY A 68 -7.23 -14.75 3.37
C GLY A 68 -8.47 -15.36 2.72
N ASP A 69 -9.65 -14.73 2.82
CA ASP A 69 -10.92 -15.22 2.27
C ASP A 69 -11.42 -14.37 1.09
N ALA A 70 -11.44 -14.96 -0.12
CA ALA A 70 -11.82 -14.25 -1.35
C ALA A 70 -13.31 -13.81 -1.35
N THR A 71 -14.19 -14.54 -0.66
CA THR A 71 -15.61 -14.14 -0.54
C THR A 71 -15.72 -12.87 0.31
N THR A 72 -14.98 -12.82 1.42
CA THR A 72 -14.88 -11.65 2.30
C THR A 72 -14.30 -10.46 1.54
N GLN A 73 -13.24 -10.66 0.75
CA GLN A 73 -12.68 -9.59 -0.08
C GLN A 73 -13.70 -9.03 -1.09
N ALA A 74 -14.50 -9.90 -1.72
CA ALA A 74 -15.55 -9.46 -2.63
C ALA A 74 -16.67 -8.67 -1.90
N GLU A 75 -17.06 -9.08 -0.70
CA GLU A 75 -18.02 -8.34 0.13
C GLU A 75 -17.47 -6.97 0.55
N GLN A 76 -16.19 -6.90 0.90
CA GLN A 76 -15.48 -5.68 1.26
C GLN A 76 -15.31 -4.72 0.09
N ALA A 77 -15.11 -5.21 -1.14
CA ALA A 77 -15.12 -4.35 -2.33
C ALA A 77 -16.47 -3.66 -2.52
N VAL A 78 -17.58 -4.38 -2.31
CA VAL A 78 -18.92 -3.78 -2.35
C VAL A 78 -19.13 -2.80 -1.20
N GLU A 79 -18.56 -3.06 -0.02
CA GLU A 79 -18.57 -2.13 1.11
C GLU A 79 -17.79 -0.85 0.79
N ALA A 80 -16.56 -0.95 0.26
CA ALA A 80 -15.75 0.17 -0.16
C ALA A 80 -16.50 1.10 -1.14
N LEU A 81 -17.22 0.54 -2.11
CA LEU A 81 -18.06 1.31 -3.02
C LEU A 81 -19.23 2.02 -2.31
N ARG A 82 -19.89 1.37 -1.34
CA ARG A 82 -20.96 2.01 -0.53
C ARG A 82 -20.41 3.13 0.35
N ASP A 83 -19.19 2.94 0.79
CA ASP A 83 -18.37 3.86 1.55
C ASP A 83 -17.82 5.00 0.67
N SER A 84 -18.17 5.04 -0.61
CA SER A 84 -17.79 6.07 -1.58
C SER A 84 -16.27 6.12 -1.80
N ALA A 85 -15.63 4.96 -1.95
CA ALA A 85 -14.26 4.87 -2.42
C ALA A 85 -14.11 5.62 -3.76
N ASP A 86 -13.13 6.52 -3.82
CA ASP A 86 -12.77 7.25 -5.04
C ASP A 86 -11.67 6.52 -5.83
N VAL A 87 -10.91 5.66 -5.17
CA VAL A 87 -9.95 4.72 -5.77
C VAL A 87 -9.86 3.47 -4.89
N ILE A 88 -9.68 2.30 -5.52
CA ILE A 88 -9.45 1.02 -4.84
C ILE A 88 -8.02 0.58 -5.11
N VAL A 89 -7.26 0.33 -4.05
CA VAL A 89 -6.00 -0.41 -4.11
C VAL A 89 -6.29 -1.84 -3.66
N LEU A 90 -6.04 -2.81 -4.53
CA LEU A 90 -6.44 -4.21 -4.35
C LEU A 90 -5.22 -5.13 -4.31
N ASP A 91 -4.89 -5.65 -3.13
CA ASP A 91 -4.02 -6.81 -2.97
C ASP A 91 -4.87 -8.09 -2.98
N PRO A 92 -4.94 -8.84 -4.09
CA PRO A 92 -5.91 -9.91 -4.27
C PRO A 92 -5.61 -11.11 -3.36
N VAL A 93 -6.65 -11.68 -2.75
CA VAL A 93 -6.55 -13.00 -2.07
C VAL A 93 -6.28 -14.08 -3.10
N ASP A 94 -7.04 -14.07 -4.20
CA ASP A 94 -6.92 -14.93 -5.35
C ASP A 94 -7.14 -14.09 -6.62
N VAL A 95 -6.27 -14.25 -7.62
CA VAL A 95 -6.31 -13.42 -8.84
C VAL A 95 -7.54 -13.71 -9.69
N GLU A 96 -7.95 -14.98 -9.80
CA GLU A 96 -9.09 -15.38 -10.64
C GLU A 96 -10.41 -14.85 -10.03
N ASP A 97 -10.56 -14.97 -8.72
CA ASP A 97 -11.73 -14.41 -8.01
C ASP A 97 -11.73 -12.87 -8.04
N ALA A 98 -10.57 -12.23 -8.00
CA ALA A 98 -10.42 -10.77 -8.03
C ALA A 98 -10.75 -10.15 -9.40
N GLU A 99 -10.73 -10.91 -10.50
CA GLU A 99 -11.13 -10.40 -11.83
C GLU A 99 -12.58 -9.86 -11.83
N ALA A 100 -13.45 -10.37 -10.95
CA ALA A 100 -14.82 -9.87 -10.82
C ALA A 100 -14.92 -8.54 -10.05
N LEU A 101 -13.84 -8.12 -9.40
CA LEU A 101 -13.73 -6.88 -8.63
C LEU A 101 -13.10 -5.74 -9.44
N VAL A 102 -12.52 -6.07 -10.60
CA VAL A 102 -11.93 -5.12 -11.53
C VAL A 102 -12.83 -4.99 -12.76
N GLY A 103 -13.01 -3.77 -13.24
CA GLY A 103 -13.96 -3.46 -14.31
C GLY A 103 -13.89 -1.99 -14.64
N GLY A 104 -13.39 -1.70 -15.85
CA GLY A 104 -13.07 -0.35 -16.31
C GLY A 104 -14.14 0.23 -17.24
N GLY A 105 -14.60 1.41 -16.84
CA GLY A 105 -15.40 2.35 -17.61
C GLY A 105 -15.12 3.76 -17.09
N GLU A 106 -15.33 4.79 -17.91
CA GLU A 106 -15.04 6.20 -17.54
C GLU A 106 -15.79 6.68 -16.28
N ASP A 107 -16.82 5.94 -15.84
CA ASP A 107 -17.67 6.22 -14.68
C ASP A 107 -17.47 5.23 -13.50
N GLU A 108 -16.51 4.30 -13.59
CA GLU A 108 -16.22 3.30 -12.54
C GLU A 108 -15.07 3.75 -11.63
N VAL A 109 -15.05 3.26 -10.39
CA VAL A 109 -13.98 3.57 -9.43
C VAL A 109 -12.69 2.90 -9.91
N PRO A 110 -11.60 3.65 -10.15
CA PRO A 110 -10.35 3.09 -10.66
C PRO A 110 -9.74 2.09 -9.67
N VAL A 111 -9.17 1.02 -10.21
CA VAL A 111 -8.51 -0.04 -9.43
C VAL A 111 -7.02 -0.11 -9.73
N VAL A 112 -6.22 0.04 -8.68
CA VAL A 112 -4.78 -0.24 -8.66
C VAL A 112 -4.58 -1.65 -8.12
N ALA A 113 -4.27 -2.61 -8.98
CA ALA A 113 -3.85 -3.94 -8.54
C ALA A 113 -2.49 -3.83 -7.82
N HIS A 114 -2.36 -4.52 -6.69
CA HIS A 114 -1.17 -4.47 -5.85
C HIS A 114 -0.66 -5.88 -5.55
N THR A 115 0.66 -6.05 -5.53
CA THR A 115 1.40 -7.32 -5.33
C THR A 115 1.28 -8.35 -6.45
N ALA A 116 0.09 -8.54 -7.02
CA ALA A 116 -0.18 -9.40 -8.16
C ALA A 116 -1.08 -8.70 -9.18
N LEU A 117 -0.78 -8.90 -10.46
CA LEU A 117 -1.60 -8.35 -11.54
C LEU A 117 -2.98 -9.02 -11.53
N VAL A 118 -4.03 -8.21 -11.51
CA VAL A 118 -5.41 -8.65 -11.77
C VAL A 118 -5.79 -8.16 -13.17
N PRO A 119 -6.04 -9.06 -14.15
CA PRO A 119 -6.44 -8.66 -15.49
C PRO A 119 -7.68 -7.76 -15.49
N GLY A 120 -7.56 -6.58 -16.10
CA GLY A 120 -8.65 -5.59 -16.15
C GLY A 120 -8.57 -4.48 -15.11
N ALA A 121 -7.58 -4.51 -14.21
CA ALA A 121 -7.23 -3.35 -13.38
C ALA A 121 -6.72 -2.18 -14.24
N ASP A 122 -6.92 -0.95 -13.78
CA ASP A 122 -6.48 0.27 -14.46
C ASP A 122 -4.96 0.46 -14.35
N TRP A 123 -4.39 0.09 -13.22
CA TRP A 123 -2.96 0.22 -12.91
C TRP A 123 -2.47 -1.00 -12.13
N PHE A 124 -1.17 -1.26 -12.16
CA PHE A 124 -0.56 -2.33 -11.39
C PHE A 124 0.75 -1.91 -10.72
N VAL A 125 0.90 -2.23 -9.43
CA VAL A 125 2.16 -2.10 -8.69
C VAL A 125 2.50 -3.42 -8.02
N GLY A 126 3.53 -4.11 -8.49
CA GLY A 126 3.88 -5.42 -7.96
C GLY A 126 5.18 -5.96 -8.54
N LEU A 127 5.30 -7.29 -8.57
CA LEU A 127 6.53 -7.96 -9.01
C LEU A 127 6.49 -8.32 -10.49
N ALA A 128 7.65 -8.18 -11.16
CA ALA A 128 7.80 -8.59 -12.56
C ALA A 128 7.73 -10.11 -12.78
N GLU A 129 8.17 -10.91 -11.80
CA GLU A 129 8.37 -12.35 -11.96
C GLU A 129 7.89 -13.13 -10.72
N PRO A 130 7.40 -14.38 -10.88
CA PRO A 130 7.10 -15.26 -9.77
C PRO A 130 8.34 -15.56 -8.92
N LEU A 131 8.18 -15.43 -7.61
CA LEU A 131 9.23 -15.63 -6.61
C LEU A 131 9.73 -17.08 -6.59
N ALA A 132 10.80 -17.40 -7.31
CA ALA A 132 11.48 -18.68 -7.21
C ALA A 132 12.77 -18.54 -6.37
N SER A 133 12.65 -18.71 -5.05
CA SER A 133 13.85 -18.92 -4.23
C SER A 133 14.47 -20.28 -4.59
N SER A 134 15.72 -20.28 -5.04
CA SER A 134 16.47 -21.52 -5.35
C SER A 134 16.96 -22.27 -4.11
N ASP A 135 16.67 -21.75 -2.91
CA ASP A 135 17.23 -22.21 -1.64
C ASP A 135 16.16 -22.30 -0.55
N ALA A 136 15.53 -23.48 -0.48
CA ALA A 136 14.53 -23.84 0.52
C ALA A 136 15.19 -24.12 1.88
N GLY A 137 15.77 -23.08 2.48
CA GLY A 137 16.21 -23.10 3.88
C GLY A 137 15.10 -23.57 4.84
N PRO A 138 15.38 -23.62 6.15
CA PRO A 138 14.31 -23.77 7.12
C PRO A 138 13.19 -22.75 6.84
N PRO A 139 11.92 -23.10 7.11
CA PRO A 139 10.86 -22.10 7.15
C PRO A 139 11.31 -20.92 8.00
N ALA A 140 11.05 -19.72 7.51
CA ALA A 140 11.24 -18.50 8.25
C ALA A 140 9.89 -17.81 8.23
N ASP A 141 9.45 -17.32 9.38
CA ASP A 141 8.18 -16.60 9.44
C ASP A 141 8.38 -15.13 9.09
N SER A 142 9.62 -14.62 9.05
CA SER A 142 9.99 -13.25 8.68
C SER A 142 11.26 -13.12 7.83
N ASP A 143 11.38 -12.01 7.12
CA ASP A 143 12.63 -11.58 6.48
C ASP A 143 13.77 -11.43 7.50
N LEU A 144 13.50 -10.92 8.70
CA LEU A 144 14.48 -10.85 9.79
C LEU A 144 14.94 -12.25 10.23
N GLU A 145 14.01 -13.20 10.35
CA GLU A 145 14.36 -14.58 10.68
C GLU A 145 15.15 -15.23 9.54
N ALA A 146 14.72 -15.06 8.29
CA ALA A 146 15.43 -15.55 7.11
C ALA A 146 16.86 -14.98 7.07
N ALA A 147 17.03 -13.69 7.35
CA ALA A 147 18.31 -13.01 7.41
C ALA A 147 19.20 -13.56 8.54
N ARG A 148 18.63 -13.81 9.72
CA ARG A 148 19.34 -14.47 10.84
C ARG A 148 19.73 -15.91 10.50
N GLN A 149 18.92 -16.64 9.74
CA GLN A 149 19.25 -17.98 9.23
C GLN A 149 20.38 -17.93 8.19
N VAL A 150 20.41 -16.92 7.30
CA VAL A 150 21.54 -16.68 6.37
C VAL A 150 22.83 -16.40 7.15
N LEU A 151 22.76 -15.52 8.16
CA LEU A 151 23.89 -15.22 9.05
C LEU A 151 24.46 -16.45 9.75
N ALA A 152 23.56 -17.27 10.30
CA ALA A 152 23.89 -18.51 10.98
C ALA A 152 24.36 -19.62 10.03
N GLY A 153 24.29 -19.42 8.71
CA GLY A 153 24.63 -20.42 7.70
C GLY A 153 23.63 -21.58 7.61
N GLN A 154 22.40 -21.38 8.09
CA GLN A 154 21.31 -22.36 8.01
C GLN A 154 20.65 -22.37 6.63
N ARG A 155 20.75 -21.26 5.88
CA ARG A 155 20.39 -21.13 4.47
C ARG A 155 21.45 -20.28 3.73
N ARG A 156 21.59 -20.43 2.40
CA ARG A 156 22.62 -19.71 1.61
C ARG A 156 22.13 -18.37 1.09
N SER A 157 20.83 -18.27 0.80
CA SER A 157 20.14 -17.04 0.42
C SER A 157 18.72 -16.97 0.98
N MET A 158 18.16 -15.77 0.97
CA MET A 158 16.75 -15.46 1.16
C MET A 158 16.26 -14.61 -0.01
N LEU A 159 14.95 -14.48 -0.17
CA LEU A 159 14.34 -13.64 -1.18
C LEU A 159 13.62 -12.51 -0.48
N HIS A 160 14.08 -11.28 -0.68
CA HIS A 160 13.48 -10.08 -0.11
C HIS A 160 12.50 -9.49 -1.12
N VAL A 161 11.26 -9.31 -0.69
CA VAL A 161 10.24 -8.60 -1.44
C VAL A 161 10.16 -7.17 -0.89
N PRO A 162 10.32 -6.13 -1.72
CA PRO A 162 10.37 -4.75 -1.23
C PRO A 162 8.96 -4.20 -0.97
N ALA A 163 8.24 -4.77 0.00
CA ALA A 163 6.84 -4.46 0.30
C ALA A 163 6.61 -2.96 0.57
N THR A 164 7.43 -2.34 1.43
CA THR A 164 7.37 -0.90 1.71
C THR A 164 7.45 -0.05 0.45
N ALA A 165 8.46 -0.27 -0.41
CA ALA A 165 8.61 0.51 -1.63
C ALA A 165 7.46 0.28 -2.62
N MET A 166 6.94 -0.95 -2.71
CA MET A 166 5.77 -1.24 -3.54
C MET A 166 4.52 -0.54 -3.00
N SER A 167 4.30 -0.56 -1.69
CA SER A 167 3.12 0.05 -1.07
C SER A 167 3.19 1.58 -1.11
N GLU A 168 4.36 2.19 -0.95
CA GLU A 168 4.57 3.62 -1.20
C GLU A 168 4.29 3.99 -2.68
N GLN A 169 4.76 3.17 -3.62
CA GLN A 169 4.49 3.39 -5.04
C GLN A 169 3.00 3.22 -5.39
N ALA A 170 2.30 2.27 -4.77
CA ALA A 170 0.85 2.09 -4.91
C ALA A 170 0.07 3.28 -4.35
N ALA A 171 0.51 3.85 -3.22
CA ALA A 171 -0.05 5.08 -2.67
C ALA A 171 0.16 6.27 -3.63
N ASP A 172 1.34 6.42 -4.22
CA ASP A 172 1.64 7.47 -5.20
C ASP A 172 0.76 7.35 -6.46
N VAL A 173 0.55 6.12 -6.96
CA VAL A 173 -0.34 5.86 -8.10
C VAL A 173 -1.79 6.19 -7.73
N ALA A 174 -2.27 5.71 -6.58
CA ALA A 174 -3.63 5.98 -6.12
C ALA A 174 -3.90 7.49 -5.98
N VAL A 175 -2.99 8.24 -5.36
CA VAL A 175 -3.12 9.69 -5.21
C VAL A 175 -3.00 10.41 -6.56
N GLY A 176 -2.10 9.98 -7.45
CA GLY A 176 -1.99 10.55 -8.80
C GLY A 176 -3.28 10.39 -9.61
N VAL A 177 -3.88 9.20 -9.56
CA VAL A 177 -5.17 8.92 -10.20
C VAL A 177 -6.28 9.84 -9.67
N LEU A 178 -6.35 10.04 -8.35
CA LEU A 178 -7.30 10.96 -7.72
C LEU A 178 -7.08 12.43 -8.13
N ALA A 179 -5.85 12.79 -8.49
CA ALA A 179 -5.49 14.12 -8.97
C ALA A 179 -5.73 14.31 -10.49
N ASP A 180 -6.29 13.30 -11.18
CA ASP A 180 -6.40 13.29 -12.66
C ASP A 180 -5.02 13.42 -13.35
N GLU A 181 -3.96 12.99 -12.67
CA GLU A 181 -2.58 12.98 -13.16
C GLU A 181 -2.24 11.56 -13.62
N GLU A 182 -1.67 11.43 -14.83
CA GLU A 182 -1.16 10.15 -15.31
C GLU A 182 0.17 9.87 -14.59
N PRO A 183 0.26 8.87 -13.69
CA PRO A 183 1.46 8.71 -12.88
C PRO A 183 2.66 8.33 -13.76
N GLU A 184 3.80 8.97 -13.55
CA GLU A 184 4.98 8.77 -14.40
C GLU A 184 5.69 7.44 -14.11
N GLY A 185 6.37 6.89 -15.12
CA GLY A 185 7.27 5.75 -14.96
C GLY A 185 6.64 4.36 -15.15
N ALA A 186 5.36 4.30 -15.50
CA ALA A 186 4.70 3.06 -15.86
C ALA A 186 5.30 2.41 -17.13
N GLU A 187 5.40 1.09 -17.12
CA GLU A 187 5.64 0.25 -18.30
C GLU A 187 4.42 -0.63 -18.60
N ASP A 188 4.25 -1.06 -19.86
CA ASP A 188 3.19 -2.00 -20.21
C ASP A 188 3.53 -3.40 -19.69
N PHE A 189 2.66 -3.96 -18.85
CA PHE A 189 2.74 -5.34 -18.38
C PHE A 189 1.39 -6.02 -18.61
N GLU A 190 1.37 -6.92 -19.59
CA GLU A 190 0.16 -7.66 -20.00
C GLU A 190 -1.04 -6.76 -20.33
N GLY A 191 -0.79 -5.55 -20.85
CA GLY A 191 -1.81 -4.57 -21.23
C GLY A 191 -2.24 -3.62 -20.11
N VAL A 192 -1.62 -3.69 -18.93
CA VAL A 192 -1.87 -2.78 -17.80
C VAL A 192 -0.63 -1.91 -17.55
N PRO A 193 -0.75 -0.58 -17.46
CA PRO A 193 0.36 0.28 -17.07
C PRO A 193 0.81 -0.03 -15.64
N SER A 194 2.11 -0.29 -15.48
CA SER A 194 2.63 -0.99 -14.31
C SER A 194 3.96 -0.44 -13.79
N TRP A 195 4.15 -0.53 -12.48
CA TRP A 195 5.43 -0.33 -11.79
C TRP A 195 5.89 -1.67 -11.25
N LEU A 196 6.87 -2.26 -11.94
CA LEU A 196 7.38 -3.58 -11.60
C LEU A 196 8.61 -3.47 -10.69
N HIS A 197 8.49 -4.01 -9.49
CA HIS A 197 9.58 -4.18 -8.55
C HIS A 197 10.22 -5.54 -8.73
N THR A 198 11.49 -5.65 -8.32
CA THR A 198 12.24 -6.89 -8.39
C THR A 198 12.53 -7.38 -6.98
N ALA A 199 12.16 -8.63 -6.69
CA ALA A 199 12.57 -9.27 -5.45
C ALA A 199 14.07 -9.59 -5.49
N ALA A 200 14.78 -9.25 -4.41
CA ALA A 200 16.21 -9.42 -4.33
C ALA A 200 16.58 -10.76 -3.70
N GLU A 201 17.36 -11.59 -4.40
CA GLU A 201 18.00 -12.74 -3.75
C GLU A 201 19.17 -12.26 -2.87
N VAL A 202 18.94 -12.17 -1.56
CA VAL A 202 19.91 -11.68 -0.60
C VAL A 202 20.75 -12.83 -0.07
N ARG A 203 22.07 -12.70 -0.21
CA ARG A 203 23.08 -13.57 0.41
C ARG A 203 23.78 -12.82 1.54
N LEU A 204 24.55 -13.54 2.35
CA LEU A 204 25.32 -12.97 3.47
C LEU A 204 26.08 -11.68 3.09
N ALA A 205 26.69 -11.64 1.90
CA ALA A 205 27.49 -10.50 1.43
C ALA A 205 26.67 -9.23 1.12
N GLY A 206 25.37 -9.35 0.83
CA GLY A 206 24.47 -8.23 0.53
C GLY A 206 23.45 -7.97 1.63
N LEU A 207 23.56 -8.65 2.77
CA LEU A 207 22.52 -8.71 3.77
C LEU A 207 22.30 -7.36 4.47
N THR A 208 23.38 -6.64 4.78
CA THR A 208 23.30 -5.27 5.30
C THR A 208 22.98 -4.24 4.22
N ASP A 209 23.57 -4.42 3.03
CA ASP A 209 23.44 -3.45 1.94
C ASP A 209 22.05 -3.42 1.32
N VAL A 210 21.30 -4.52 1.35
CA VAL A 210 19.92 -4.56 0.86
C VAL A 210 18.97 -4.28 2.02
N LEU A 211 18.93 -5.16 3.03
CA LEU A 211 17.84 -5.18 4.00
C LEU A 211 17.91 -4.05 5.04
N VAL A 212 19.12 -3.71 5.52
CA VAL A 212 19.26 -2.63 6.51
C VAL A 212 19.13 -1.27 5.83
N ARG A 213 19.70 -1.11 4.63
CA ARG A 213 19.61 0.15 3.88
C ARG A 213 18.18 0.45 3.45
N GLU A 214 17.42 -0.58 3.07
CA GLU A 214 16.02 -0.45 2.63
C GLU A 214 15.05 -0.41 3.81
N GLY A 215 15.55 -0.45 5.05
CA GLY A 215 14.74 -0.26 6.25
C GLY A 215 13.92 -1.47 6.66
N ALA A 216 14.11 -2.63 6.01
CA ALA A 216 13.38 -3.86 6.34
C ALA A 216 13.61 -4.31 7.80
N PHE A 217 14.79 -4.01 8.36
CA PHE A 217 15.10 -4.13 9.79
C PHE A 217 16.43 -3.42 10.11
N THR A 218 16.71 -3.22 11.39
CA THR A 218 17.95 -2.59 11.88
C THR A 218 19.08 -3.58 12.11
N LEU A 219 20.33 -3.07 12.18
CA LEU A 219 21.48 -3.88 12.60
C LEU A 219 21.32 -4.42 14.03
N ASP A 220 20.72 -3.65 14.92
CA ASP A 220 20.50 -4.07 16.31
C ASP A 220 19.55 -5.27 16.35
N GLU A 221 18.46 -5.25 15.58
CA GLU A 221 17.57 -6.40 15.46
C GLU A 221 18.27 -7.59 14.81
N LEU A 222 19.00 -7.38 13.71
CA LEU A 222 19.70 -8.45 13.03
C LEU A 222 20.76 -9.13 13.92
N CYS A 223 21.46 -8.35 14.74
CA CYS A 223 22.61 -8.77 15.54
C CYS A 223 22.29 -8.99 17.02
N ASP A 224 21.02 -9.13 17.38
CA ASP A 224 20.62 -9.50 18.75
C ASP A 224 20.71 -11.02 19.02
N GLY A 225 20.79 -11.39 20.30
CA GLY A 225 20.66 -12.78 20.75
C GLY A 225 21.68 -13.75 20.14
N SER A 226 21.18 -14.75 19.39
CA SER A 226 22.00 -15.87 18.88
C SER A 226 22.90 -15.49 17.70
N THR A 227 22.64 -14.38 17.00
CA THR A 227 23.42 -13.90 15.85
C THR A 227 24.50 -12.87 16.23
N ALA A 228 24.45 -12.27 17.42
CA ALA A 228 25.40 -11.25 17.89
C ALA A 228 26.87 -11.59 17.63
N ARG A 229 27.31 -12.76 18.11
CA ARG A 229 28.71 -13.21 17.96
C ARG A 229 29.12 -13.41 16.50
N ARG A 230 28.16 -13.71 15.62
CA ARG A 230 28.41 -13.91 14.18
C ARG A 230 28.54 -12.56 13.49
N CYS A 231 27.71 -11.58 13.86
CA CYS A 231 27.82 -10.20 13.38
C CYS A 231 29.19 -9.59 13.73
N GLU A 232 29.67 -9.76 14.97
CA GLU A 232 31.01 -9.30 15.37
C GLU A 232 32.13 -9.92 14.52
N GLN A 233 32.03 -11.23 14.21
CA GLN A 233 33.02 -11.93 13.38
C GLN A 233 33.02 -11.45 11.93
N LEU A 234 31.87 -11.00 11.43
CA LEU A 234 31.69 -10.50 10.07
C LEU A 234 31.93 -8.99 9.97
N GLY A 235 32.08 -8.29 11.10
CA GLY A 235 32.31 -6.85 11.17
C GLY A 235 31.08 -6.01 10.86
N PHE A 236 29.87 -6.54 11.12
CA PHE A 236 28.62 -5.78 10.99
C PHE A 236 28.41 -4.82 12.17
N VAL A 237 28.97 -5.16 13.33
CA VAL A 237 28.97 -4.40 14.59
C VAL A 237 30.34 -4.49 15.26
#